data_AF-X1D6B9-F1
#
_entry.id   AF-X1D6B9-F1
#
_cell.length_a   1.000
_cell.length_b   1.000
_cell.length_c   1.000
_cell.angle_alpha   90.00
_cell.angle_beta   90.00
_cell.angle_gamma   90.00
#
_symmetry.space_group_name_H-M   'P 1'
#
loop_
_entity.id
_entity.type
_entity.pdbx_description
1 polymer ?
#
loop_
_entity_poly.entity_id
_entity_poly.type
_entity_poly.pdbx_seq_one_letter_code
_entity_poly.pdbx_strand_id
1 'polypeptide(L)'
;GSIMTKGQIIGPKNNPKINANLQLTNVETNNTRIGSLASDIKLNLAANEASHINLRVTKIHIHDYLIDALNINGIITTSKQAINIKSFAAIDIPGLNLNLKNIRFMLAKDSNRLIYSAHFVSGPGKLDVSGETALNKANLASKINIIGANFLASNTENMQLYISPDLKLDFTTDKLEAKGTIKIPKANIQPSDLTGVATLPNDVVFVDKQHQQLLIKKQTLKVYANINLVLGDQVMINAFNIEGRLNGQMRIYENPNNTTASGA
;
A
#
# COMPACT_ATOMS: atom_id res chain seq x y z
N GLY A 1 -19.26 -1.56 22.54
CA GLY A 1 -18.75 -0.18 22.50
C GLY A 1 -19.86 0.83 22.53
N SER A 2 -19.52 2.12 22.46
CA SER A 2 -20.47 3.23 22.31
C SER A 2 -20.26 3.94 20.97
N ILE A 3 -21.36 4.46 20.42
CA ILE A 3 -21.39 5.24 19.19
C ILE A 3 -22.17 6.50 19.49
N MET A 4 -21.54 7.66 19.32
CA MET A 4 -22.20 8.96 19.43
C MET A 4 -22.04 9.70 18.11
N THR A 5 -23.15 10.21 17.59
CA THR A 5 -23.17 11.02 16.37
C THR A 5 -23.85 12.34 16.65
N LYS A 6 -23.33 13.40 16.05
CA LYS A 6 -23.99 14.70 16.00
C LYS A 6 -23.83 15.27 14.60
N GLY A 7 -24.92 15.75 14.03
CA GLY A 7 -24.95 16.33 12.69
C GLY A 7 -25.80 17.58 12.69
N GLN A 8 -25.37 18.59 11.94
CA GLN A 8 -26.16 19.78 11.66
C GLN A 8 -26.02 20.16 10.19
N ILE A 9 -27.14 20.54 9.57
CA ILE A 9 -27.18 21.13 8.25
C ILE A 9 -27.56 22.60 8.41
N ILE A 10 -26.79 23.50 7.83
CA ILE A 10 -26.92 24.96 7.98
C ILE A 10 -26.93 25.61 6.60
N GLY A 11 -27.77 26.62 6.40
CA GLY A 11 -27.77 27.43 5.18
C GLY A 11 -28.82 27.02 4.15
N PRO A 12 -28.79 27.63 2.96
CA PRO A 12 -29.84 27.45 1.95
C PRO A 12 -29.82 26.03 1.37
N LYS A 13 -31.00 25.54 0.98
CA LYS A 13 -31.21 24.19 0.40
C LYS A 13 -30.24 23.87 -0.75
N ASN A 14 -29.87 24.86 -1.55
CA ASN A 14 -29.05 24.66 -2.75
C ASN A 14 -27.54 24.60 -2.43
N ASN A 15 -27.10 25.18 -1.30
CA ASN A 15 -25.69 25.27 -0.90
C ASN A 15 -25.54 25.05 0.62
N PRO A 16 -25.93 23.89 1.15
CA PRO A 16 -25.89 23.68 2.59
C PRO A 16 -24.45 23.43 3.09
N LYS A 17 -24.21 23.80 4.34
CA LYS A 17 -23.04 23.44 5.13
C LYS A 17 -23.41 22.29 6.06
N ILE A 18 -22.59 21.26 6.12
CA ILE A 18 -22.80 20.08 6.96
C ILE A 18 -21.68 20.03 7.98
N ASN A 19 -22.05 20.03 9.26
CA ASN A 19 -21.14 19.76 10.37
C ASN A 19 -21.51 18.40 10.94
N ALA A 20 -20.59 17.44 10.92
CA ALA A 20 -20.81 16.11 11.45
C ALA A 20 -19.64 15.68 12.34
N ASN A 21 -19.97 15.12 13.48
CA ASN A 21 -19.03 14.51 14.41
C ASN A 21 -19.48 13.08 14.69
N LEU A 22 -18.52 12.16 14.67
CA LEU A 22 -18.68 10.77 15.06
C LEU A 22 -17.66 10.46 16.16
N GLN A 23 -18.12 9.85 17.25
CA GLN A 23 -17.28 9.30 18.29
C GLN A 23 -17.61 7.82 18.49
N LEU A 24 -16.60 6.96 18.37
CA LEU A 24 -16.68 5.53 18.69
C LEU A 24 -15.76 5.23 19.86
N THR A 25 -16.20 4.38 20.79
CA THR A 25 -15.34 3.83 21.84
C THR A 25 -15.54 2.32 21.93
N ASN A 26 -14.45 1.55 21.83
CA ASN A 26 -14.42 0.09 21.93
C ASN A 26 -15.51 -0.58 21.08
N VAL A 27 -15.61 -0.17 19.81
CA VAL A 27 -16.57 -0.74 18.86
C VAL A 27 -15.94 -1.95 18.20
N GLU A 28 -16.73 -3.01 18.12
CA GLU A 28 -16.30 -4.29 17.57
C GLU A 28 -17.40 -4.82 16.66
N THR A 29 -16.99 -5.25 15.47
CA THR A 29 -17.79 -5.99 14.49
C THR A 29 -17.08 -7.33 14.25
N ASN A 30 -17.71 -8.23 13.48
CA ASN A 30 -17.20 -9.59 13.26
C ASN A 30 -15.71 -9.63 12.87
N ASN A 31 -15.24 -8.66 12.07
CA ASN A 31 -13.88 -8.69 11.50
C ASN A 31 -13.09 -7.42 11.82
N THR A 32 -13.62 -6.54 12.68
CA THR A 32 -12.99 -5.25 12.95
C THR A 32 -13.22 -4.78 14.38
N ARG A 33 -12.13 -4.45 15.07
CA ARG A 33 -12.18 -3.81 16.38
C ARG A 33 -11.54 -2.42 16.29
N ILE A 34 -12.21 -1.42 16.85
CA ILE A 34 -11.74 -0.04 16.91
C ILE A 34 -11.74 0.39 18.38
N GLY A 35 -10.57 0.69 18.92
CA GLY A 35 -10.45 1.20 20.29
C GLY A 35 -11.11 2.57 20.45
N SER A 36 -10.77 3.52 19.56
CA SER A 36 -11.48 4.80 19.50
C SER A 36 -11.49 5.37 18.10
N LEU A 37 -12.53 6.14 17.77
CA LEU A 37 -12.61 6.97 16.57
C LEU A 37 -13.23 8.31 16.96
N ALA A 38 -12.65 9.39 16.49
CA ALA A 38 -13.21 10.73 16.59
C ALA A 38 -13.13 11.40 15.21
N SER A 39 -14.24 12.01 14.77
CA SER A 39 -14.26 12.82 13.55
C SER A 39 -14.80 14.23 13.77
N ASP A 40 -14.25 15.16 12.99
CA ASP A 40 -14.77 16.50 12.77
C ASP A 40 -14.84 16.73 11.26
N ILE A 41 -16.05 16.65 10.72
CA ILE A 41 -16.32 16.76 9.29
C ILE A 41 -17.13 18.04 9.08
N LYS A 42 -16.56 18.98 8.33
CA LYS A 42 -17.19 20.23 7.94
C LYS A 42 -17.25 20.25 6.42
N LEU A 43 -18.39 19.86 5.84
CA LEU A 43 -18.59 19.91 4.40
C LEU A 43 -19.23 21.23 4.02
N ASN A 44 -18.62 21.90 3.06
CA ASN A 44 -19.15 23.07 2.42
C ASN A 44 -19.54 22.71 1.00
N LEU A 45 -20.85 22.63 0.75
CA LEU A 45 -21.37 22.29 -0.57
C LEU A 45 -21.63 23.55 -1.42
N ALA A 46 -21.38 24.74 -0.86
CA ALA A 46 -21.33 25.98 -1.64
C ALA A 46 -20.04 26.03 -2.48
N ALA A 47 -20.12 26.62 -3.68
CA ALA A 47 -18.96 26.79 -4.53
C ALA A 47 -17.85 27.62 -3.84
N ASN A 48 -16.61 27.17 -3.95
CA ASN A 48 -15.37 27.88 -3.57
C ASN A 48 -15.07 28.03 -2.06
N GLU A 49 -15.85 27.43 -1.16
CA GLU A 49 -15.45 27.32 0.24
C GLU A 49 -14.87 25.92 0.53
N ALA A 50 -13.85 25.87 1.40
CA ALA A 50 -13.18 24.62 1.73
C ALA A 50 -14.00 23.74 2.69
N SER A 51 -14.13 22.46 2.35
CA SER A 51 -14.56 21.41 3.25
C SER A 51 -13.36 20.83 4.00
N HIS A 52 -13.55 20.49 5.27
CA HIS A 52 -12.51 19.91 6.12
C HIS A 52 -12.96 18.56 6.65
N ILE A 53 -12.07 17.59 6.63
CA ILE A 53 -12.29 16.25 7.19
C ILE A 53 -11.14 15.99 8.15
N ASN A 54 -11.44 15.85 9.43
CA ASN A 54 -10.51 15.36 10.42
C ASN A 54 -11.03 14.04 10.96
N LEU A 55 -10.21 13.01 10.91
CA LEU A 55 -10.51 11.70 11.46
C LEU A 55 -9.29 11.23 12.24
N ARG A 56 -9.50 10.82 13.49
CA ARG A 56 -8.50 10.14 14.31
C ARG A 56 -9.07 8.82 14.75
N VAL A 57 -8.36 7.75 14.47
CA VAL A 57 -8.73 6.39 14.85
C VAL A 57 -7.54 5.76 15.59
N THR A 58 -7.80 4.99 16.63
CA THR A 58 -6.75 4.30 17.41
C THR A 58 -7.11 2.84 17.64
N LYS A 59 -6.09 1.97 17.67
CA LYS A 59 -6.21 0.54 17.92
C LYS A 59 -7.23 -0.08 16.96
N ILE A 60 -6.97 0.04 15.67
CA ILE A 60 -7.76 -0.64 14.65
C ILE A 60 -7.18 -2.04 14.51
N HIS A 61 -8.02 -3.05 14.63
CA HIS A 61 -7.70 -4.42 14.33
C HIS A 61 -8.61 -4.86 13.21
N ILE A 62 -8.08 -5.26 12.06
CA ILE A 62 -8.84 -5.79 10.92
C ILE A 62 -8.24 -7.16 10.60
N HIS A 63 -8.99 -8.23 10.85
CA HIS A 63 -8.44 -9.60 10.80
C HIS A 63 -7.16 -9.72 11.65
N ASP A 64 -6.02 -10.01 11.01
CA ASP A 64 -4.71 -10.14 11.66
C ASP A 64 -3.87 -8.85 11.59
N TYR A 65 -4.41 -7.78 11.00
CA TYR A 65 -3.71 -6.50 10.83
C TYR A 65 -4.01 -5.57 11.99
N LEU A 66 -2.96 -5.14 12.67
CA LEU A 66 -3.03 -4.12 13.72
C LEU A 66 -2.55 -2.77 13.17
N ILE A 67 -3.32 -1.72 13.45
CA ILE A 67 -2.98 -0.32 13.15
C ILE A 67 -3.15 0.49 14.42
N ASP A 68 -2.04 0.96 14.99
CA ASP A 68 -2.06 1.71 16.26
C ASP A 68 -2.87 3.01 16.17
N ALA A 69 -2.64 3.78 15.12
CA ALA A 69 -3.32 5.05 14.90
C ALA A 69 -3.37 5.45 13.43
N LEU A 70 -4.52 5.95 13.01
CA LEU A 70 -4.74 6.55 11.69
C LEU A 70 -5.27 7.97 11.87
N ASN A 71 -4.57 8.96 11.33
CA ASN A 71 -5.06 10.34 11.26
C ASN A 71 -5.25 10.73 9.79
N ILE A 72 -6.46 11.15 9.44
CA ILE A 72 -6.80 11.69 8.13
C ILE A 72 -7.15 13.16 8.32
N ASN A 73 -6.45 14.02 7.60
CA ASN A 73 -6.71 15.45 7.52
C ASN A 73 -6.90 15.82 6.05
N GLY A 74 -8.15 16.00 5.66
CA GLY A 74 -8.55 16.36 4.30
C GLY A 74 -9.02 17.81 4.21
N ILE A 75 -8.61 18.48 3.14
CA ILE A 75 -9.17 19.76 2.70
C ILE A 75 -9.68 19.57 1.27
N ILE A 76 -10.99 19.70 1.09
CA ILE A 76 -11.64 19.51 -0.20
C ILE A 76 -12.19 20.86 -0.64
N THR A 77 -11.64 21.41 -1.72
CA THR A 77 -12.21 22.57 -2.40
C THR A 77 -12.76 22.14 -3.76
N THR A 78 -13.59 22.98 -4.37
CA THR A 78 -14.13 22.75 -5.71
C THR A 78 -13.04 22.63 -6.78
N SER A 79 -11.90 23.31 -6.61
CA SER A 79 -10.80 23.35 -7.60
C SER A 79 -9.57 22.51 -7.23
N LYS A 80 -9.35 22.23 -5.93
CA LYS A 80 -8.20 21.46 -5.41
C LYS A 80 -8.66 20.57 -4.25
N GLN A 81 -8.59 19.25 -4.44
CA GLN A 81 -8.93 18.30 -3.38
C GLN A 81 -7.62 17.73 -2.84
N ALA A 82 -7.26 18.01 -1.60
CA ALA A 82 -6.05 17.51 -0.98
C ALA A 82 -6.40 16.70 0.27
N ILE A 83 -5.91 15.47 0.34
CA ILE A 83 -6.09 14.57 1.47
C ILE A 83 -4.70 14.20 1.97
N ASN A 84 -4.40 14.62 3.20
CA ASN A 84 -3.18 14.24 3.89
C ASN A 84 -3.53 13.16 4.90
N ILE A 85 -2.94 11.98 4.73
CA ILE A 85 -3.10 10.86 5.65
C ILE A 85 -1.76 10.68 6.37
N LYS A 86 -1.72 10.99 7.65
CA LYS A 86 -0.54 10.73 8.48
C LYS A 86 -0.89 9.63 9.45
N SER A 87 -0.36 8.45 9.18
CA SER A 87 -0.44 7.32 10.08
C SER A 87 0.87 7.23 10.86
N PHE A 88 0.74 7.25 12.19
CA PHE A 88 1.81 6.83 13.09
C PHE A 88 1.49 5.42 13.55
N ALA A 89 1.19 4.54 12.60
CA ALA A 89 0.92 3.15 12.88
C ALA A 89 2.19 2.34 12.66
N ALA A 90 2.38 1.33 13.50
CA ALA A 90 2.80 0.01 13.04
C ALA A 90 1.67 -0.56 12.18
N ILE A 91 1.94 -0.91 10.92
CA ILE A 91 1.13 -1.92 10.22
C ILE A 91 1.94 -3.21 10.29
N ASP A 92 1.37 -4.20 10.96
CA ASP A 92 1.88 -5.56 10.90
C ASP A 92 1.38 -6.20 9.62
N ILE A 93 2.28 -6.69 8.77
CA ILE A 93 1.95 -7.51 7.60
C ILE A 93 2.27 -8.95 7.97
N PRO A 94 1.30 -9.76 8.48
CA PRO A 94 1.60 -11.02 9.14
C PRO A 94 2.37 -12.00 8.24
N GLY A 95 1.98 -12.09 6.96
CA GLY A 95 2.66 -12.96 6.00
C GLY A 95 4.11 -12.58 5.67
N LEU A 96 4.54 -11.35 5.97
CA LEU A 96 5.92 -10.88 5.78
C LEU A 96 6.62 -10.56 7.12
N ASN A 97 5.90 -10.67 8.24
CA ASN A 97 6.32 -10.26 9.58
C ASN A 97 6.97 -8.85 9.62
N LEU A 98 6.39 -7.91 8.87
CA LEU A 98 6.87 -6.54 8.80
C LEU A 98 6.12 -5.65 9.77
N ASN A 99 6.84 -4.79 10.48
CA ASN A 99 6.29 -3.71 11.28
C ASN A 99 6.60 -2.37 10.60
N LEU A 100 5.65 -1.88 9.80
CA LEU A 100 5.82 -0.63 9.05
C LEU A 100 5.50 0.57 9.94
N LYS A 101 6.44 1.52 10.10
CA LYS A 101 6.28 2.72 10.93
C LYS A 101 6.27 3.99 10.10
N ASN A 102 5.84 5.09 10.73
CA ASN A 102 5.89 6.46 10.19
C ASN A 102 5.27 6.60 8.79
N ILE A 103 4.13 5.94 8.58
CA ILE A 103 3.45 5.88 7.30
C ILE A 103 2.80 7.24 7.00
N ARG A 104 3.39 7.98 6.06
CA ARG A 104 2.83 9.25 5.60
C ARG A 104 2.36 9.07 4.17
N PHE A 105 1.10 9.38 3.91
CA PHE A 105 0.51 9.36 2.59
C PHE A 105 -0.11 10.73 2.29
N MET A 106 0.15 11.24 1.11
CA MET A 106 -0.47 12.46 0.60
C MET A 106 -1.14 12.13 -0.72
N LEU A 107 -2.31 12.70 -0.92
CA LEU A 107 -3.10 12.57 -2.12
C LEU A 107 -3.64 13.96 -2.48
N ALA A 108 -3.46 14.38 -3.72
CA ALA A 108 -3.97 15.64 -4.21
C ALA A 108 -4.56 15.46 -5.60
N LYS A 109 -5.76 15.96 -5.82
CA LYS A 109 -6.39 16.04 -7.13
C LYS A 109 -6.16 17.44 -7.69
N ASP A 110 -5.63 17.47 -8.91
CA ASP A 110 -5.40 18.67 -9.72
C ASP A 110 -6.10 18.51 -11.07
N SER A 111 -7.29 19.10 -11.21
CA SER A 111 -8.19 18.95 -12.38
C SER A 111 -8.36 17.50 -12.84
N ASN A 112 -7.52 17.07 -13.78
CA ASN A 112 -7.53 15.76 -14.43
C ASN A 112 -6.41 14.82 -13.96
N ARG A 113 -5.70 15.17 -12.88
CA ARG A 113 -4.64 14.36 -12.29
C ARG A 113 -4.91 14.08 -10.82
N LEU A 114 -4.50 12.90 -10.38
CA LEU A 114 -4.40 12.52 -8.98
C LEU A 114 -2.93 12.30 -8.67
N ILE A 115 -2.33 13.17 -7.88
CA ILE A 115 -0.94 13.13 -7.44
C ILE A 115 -0.89 12.49 -6.07
N TYR A 116 0.05 11.57 -5.84
CA TYR A 116 0.21 10.92 -4.55
C TYR A 116 1.68 10.71 -4.19
N SER A 117 1.94 10.67 -2.89
CA SER A 117 3.22 10.27 -2.35
C SER A 117 3.03 9.49 -1.06
N ALA A 118 3.86 8.49 -0.83
CA ALA A 118 3.87 7.71 0.40
C ALA A 118 5.31 7.58 0.93
N HIS A 119 5.43 7.52 2.25
CA HIS A 119 6.69 7.26 2.94
C HIS A 119 6.45 6.17 3.97
N PHE A 120 7.31 5.15 3.98
CA PHE A 120 7.27 4.01 4.88
C PHE A 120 8.64 3.81 5.53
N VAL A 121 8.66 3.43 6.79
CA VAL A 121 9.86 2.99 7.50
C VAL A 121 9.69 1.52 7.89
N SER A 122 10.69 0.70 7.60
CA SER A 122 10.71 -0.73 7.97
C SER A 122 12.13 -1.15 8.35
N GLY A 123 12.28 -1.73 9.54
CA GLY A 123 13.59 -1.99 10.12
C GLY A 123 14.45 -0.71 10.17
N PRO A 124 15.71 -0.73 9.71
CA PRO A 124 16.58 0.45 9.66
C PRO A 124 16.34 1.33 8.42
N GLY A 125 15.48 0.91 7.49
CA GLY A 125 15.35 1.52 6.18
C GLY A 125 14.04 2.26 5.94
N LYS A 126 13.98 2.87 4.77
CA LYS A 126 12.82 3.64 4.31
C LYS A 126 12.49 3.36 2.85
N LEU A 127 11.22 3.57 2.50
CA LEU A 127 10.69 3.45 1.16
C LEU A 127 9.81 4.67 0.86
N ASP A 128 10.12 5.35 -0.22
CA ASP A 128 9.38 6.50 -0.73
C ASP A 128 8.72 6.10 -2.05
N VAL A 129 7.42 6.37 -2.14
CA VAL A 129 6.61 6.16 -3.34
C VAL A 129 6.08 7.51 -3.78
N SER A 130 6.13 7.80 -5.07
CA SER A 130 5.51 8.99 -5.64
C SER A 130 4.83 8.62 -6.95
N GLY A 131 3.74 9.29 -7.30
CA GLY A 131 3.11 9.03 -8.57
C GLY A 131 1.99 10.00 -8.92
N GLU A 132 1.51 9.83 -10.13
CA GLU A 132 0.36 10.54 -10.66
C GLU A 132 -0.52 9.61 -11.49
N THR A 133 -1.82 9.85 -11.47
CA THR A 133 -2.83 9.14 -12.27
C THR A 133 -3.62 10.14 -13.09
N ALA A 134 -3.73 9.90 -14.41
CA ALA A 134 -4.56 10.68 -15.31
C ALA A 134 -6.04 10.27 -15.17
N LEU A 135 -6.84 11.11 -14.53
CA LEU A 135 -8.27 10.91 -14.28
C LEU A 135 -9.15 11.13 -15.50
N ASN A 136 -8.65 11.85 -16.52
CA ASN A 136 -9.36 12.08 -17.77
C ASN A 136 -9.21 10.93 -18.78
N LYS A 137 -8.44 9.88 -18.46
CA LYS A 137 -8.29 8.71 -19.30
C LYS A 137 -9.10 7.56 -18.71
N ALA A 138 -9.88 6.88 -19.55
CA ALA A 138 -10.70 5.75 -19.13
C ALA A 138 -9.86 4.60 -18.51
N ASN A 139 -8.59 4.48 -18.90
CA ASN A 139 -7.68 3.44 -18.41
C ASN A 139 -6.89 3.84 -17.14
N LEU A 140 -7.17 5.01 -16.55
CA LEU A 140 -6.53 5.54 -15.35
C LEU A 140 -5.00 5.39 -15.36
N ALA A 141 -4.38 5.77 -16.49
CA ALA A 141 -2.95 5.64 -16.67
C ALA A 141 -2.18 6.34 -15.55
N SER A 142 -1.28 5.60 -14.91
CA SER A 142 -0.56 5.99 -13.71
C SER A 142 0.94 5.80 -13.90
N LYS A 143 1.72 6.76 -13.42
CA LYS A 143 3.18 6.69 -13.37
C LYS A 143 3.62 6.73 -11.92
N ILE A 144 4.41 5.75 -11.51
CA ILE A 144 4.82 5.57 -10.11
C ILE A 144 6.34 5.43 -10.07
N ASN A 145 6.98 6.11 -9.12
CA ASN A 145 8.38 5.93 -8.78
C ASN A 145 8.47 5.37 -7.36
N ILE A 146 9.31 4.37 -7.15
CA ILE A 146 9.57 3.75 -5.86
C ILE A 146 11.08 3.82 -5.62
N ILE A 147 11.48 4.51 -4.56
CA ILE A 147 12.89 4.65 -4.16
C ILE A 147 13.01 4.24 -2.71
N GLY A 148 13.98 3.39 -2.38
CA GLY A 148 14.20 2.99 -0.99
C GLY A 148 15.66 2.73 -0.66
N ALA A 149 15.95 2.69 0.63
CA ALA A 149 17.27 2.42 1.17
C ALA A 149 17.16 1.51 2.38
N ASN A 150 17.81 0.34 2.33
CA ASN A 150 17.89 -0.67 3.39
C ASN A 150 16.53 -1.05 3.99
N PHE A 151 15.45 -0.99 3.20
CA PHE A 151 14.10 -1.26 3.64
C PHE A 151 13.92 -2.75 3.90
N LEU A 152 13.49 -3.12 5.11
CA LEU A 152 13.15 -4.50 5.45
C LEU A 152 11.84 -4.89 4.76
N ALA A 153 11.93 -5.70 3.71
CA ALA A 153 10.81 -6.13 2.87
C ALA A 153 10.28 -7.53 3.21
N SER A 154 11.01 -8.32 3.98
CA SER A 154 10.51 -9.55 4.60
C SER A 154 11.32 -9.85 5.85
N ASN A 155 10.68 -10.34 6.90
CA ASN A 155 11.32 -10.72 8.16
C ASN A 155 10.71 -12.01 8.72
N THR A 156 10.42 -12.97 7.85
CA THR A 156 9.90 -14.28 8.24
C THR A 156 11.03 -15.20 8.69
N GLU A 157 10.69 -16.32 9.31
CA GLU A 157 11.66 -17.36 9.68
C GLU A 157 12.44 -17.87 8.46
N ASN A 158 11.75 -18.01 7.32
CA ASN A 158 12.31 -18.53 6.08
C ASN A 158 13.01 -17.47 5.22
N MET A 159 12.77 -16.17 5.47
CA MET A 159 13.32 -15.10 4.64
C MET A 159 13.41 -13.77 5.39
N GLN A 160 14.64 -13.32 5.63
CA GLN A 160 14.91 -11.92 5.99
C GLN A 160 15.49 -11.20 4.77
N LEU A 161 14.84 -10.14 4.31
CA LEU A 161 15.18 -9.47 3.06
C LEU A 161 15.22 -7.95 3.23
N TYR A 162 16.39 -7.35 2.99
CA TYR A 162 16.56 -5.90 2.91
C TYR A 162 16.73 -5.48 1.45
N ILE A 163 16.00 -4.45 1.02
CA ILE A 163 16.02 -3.94 -0.35
C ILE A 163 16.30 -2.44 -0.40
N SER A 164 16.94 -2.02 -1.48
CA SER A 164 17.07 -0.61 -1.87
C SER A 164 16.62 -0.47 -3.33
N PRO A 165 15.30 -0.35 -3.58
CA PRO A 165 14.75 -0.24 -4.92
C PRO A 165 14.95 1.16 -5.50
N ASP A 166 15.12 1.20 -6.81
CA ASP A 166 14.91 2.36 -7.68
C ASP A 166 14.11 1.85 -8.88
N LEU A 167 12.79 2.00 -8.79
CA LEU A 167 11.83 1.43 -9.72
C LEU A 167 10.91 2.50 -10.29
N LYS A 168 10.57 2.33 -11.56
CA LYS A 168 9.52 3.06 -12.25
C LYS A 168 8.45 2.07 -12.67
N LEU A 169 7.21 2.36 -12.33
CA LEU A 169 6.05 1.60 -12.74
C LEU A 169 5.15 2.45 -13.64
N ASP A 170 4.68 1.87 -14.73
CA ASP A 170 3.61 2.40 -15.55
C ASP A 170 2.41 1.46 -15.39
N PHE A 171 1.29 1.97 -14.87
CA PHE A 171 0.09 1.18 -14.56
C PHE A 171 -1.12 1.72 -15.31
N THR A 172 -1.98 0.82 -15.78
CA THR A 172 -3.29 1.09 -16.36
C THR A 172 -4.27 0.03 -15.86
N THR A 173 -5.56 0.18 -16.15
CA THR A 173 -6.61 -0.76 -15.68
C THR A 173 -6.30 -2.25 -15.93
N ASP A 174 -5.58 -2.61 -16.99
CA ASP A 174 -5.30 -3.99 -17.37
C ASP A 174 -3.80 -4.33 -17.53
N LYS A 175 -2.90 -3.38 -17.27
CA LYS A 175 -1.46 -3.55 -17.48
C LYS A 175 -0.63 -2.89 -16.38
N LEU A 176 0.36 -3.63 -15.87
CA LEU A 176 1.43 -3.12 -15.01
C LEU A 176 2.78 -3.36 -15.70
N GLU A 177 3.57 -2.30 -15.90
CA GLU A 177 4.94 -2.39 -16.38
C GLU A 177 5.89 -1.91 -15.29
N ALA A 178 6.88 -2.72 -14.94
CA ALA A 178 7.88 -2.40 -13.93
C ALA A 178 9.28 -2.40 -14.54
N LYS A 179 10.08 -1.36 -14.28
CA LYS A 179 11.48 -1.29 -14.71
C LYS A 179 12.35 -0.64 -13.66
N GLY A 180 13.59 -1.09 -13.54
CA GLY A 180 14.58 -0.46 -12.68
C GLY A 180 15.51 -1.45 -12.02
N THR A 181 16.08 -1.03 -10.89
CA THR A 181 17.04 -1.83 -10.14
C THR A 181 16.57 -2.04 -8.71
N ILE A 182 16.77 -3.24 -8.18
CA ILE A 182 16.60 -3.53 -6.77
C ILE A 182 17.95 -4.05 -6.26
N LYS A 183 18.58 -3.28 -5.37
CA LYS A 183 19.76 -3.75 -4.66
C LYS A 183 19.32 -4.51 -3.42
N ILE A 184 19.92 -5.67 -3.17
CA ILE A 184 19.71 -6.49 -1.98
C ILE A 184 20.98 -6.44 -1.14
N PRO A 185 21.15 -5.41 -0.28
CA PRO A 185 22.34 -5.26 0.55
C PRO A 185 22.55 -6.45 1.51
N LYS A 186 21.45 -6.99 2.05
CA LYS A 186 21.45 -8.11 2.99
C LYS A 186 20.23 -8.97 2.79
N ALA A 187 20.41 -10.28 2.80
CA ALA A 187 19.31 -11.22 2.94
C ALA A 187 19.78 -12.53 3.61
N ASN A 188 18.85 -13.20 4.29
CA ASN A 188 19.02 -14.58 4.75
C ASN A 188 17.83 -15.37 4.22
N ILE A 189 18.11 -16.40 3.40
CA ILE A 189 17.10 -17.17 2.68
C ILE A 189 17.20 -18.62 3.13
N GLN A 190 16.15 -19.12 3.78
CA GLN A 190 16.09 -20.48 4.30
C GLN A 190 14.74 -21.10 3.93
N PRO A 191 14.59 -21.60 2.68
CA PRO A 191 13.33 -22.16 2.23
C PRO A 191 13.03 -23.45 2.99
N SER A 192 11.83 -23.56 3.56
CA SER A 192 11.35 -24.78 4.23
C SER A 192 11.07 -25.92 3.24
N ASP A 193 10.80 -25.59 1.97
CA ASP A 193 10.60 -26.51 0.86
C ASP A 193 10.90 -25.79 -0.48
N LEU A 194 11.49 -26.48 -1.47
CA LEU A 194 11.65 -25.98 -2.85
C LEU A 194 10.67 -26.60 -3.85
N THR A 195 9.83 -27.55 -3.43
CA THR A 195 8.86 -28.20 -4.34
C THR A 195 7.77 -27.25 -4.87
N GLY A 196 7.84 -25.98 -4.49
CA GLY A 196 7.03 -24.88 -4.99
C GLY A 196 7.83 -23.69 -5.54
N VAL A 197 8.88 -23.91 -6.36
CA VAL A 197 9.24 -22.89 -7.39
C VAL A 197 8.15 -22.87 -8.47
N ALA A 198 6.90 -22.76 -8.03
CA ALA A 198 5.76 -22.47 -8.86
C ALA A 198 5.73 -20.95 -8.94
N THR A 199 5.86 -20.44 -10.16
CA THR A 199 5.25 -19.17 -10.59
C THR A 199 4.10 -18.83 -9.67
N LEU A 200 4.20 -17.72 -8.92
CA LEU A 200 3.04 -17.15 -8.26
C LEU A 200 1.94 -17.10 -9.32
N PRO A 201 0.81 -17.83 -9.15
CA PRO A 201 -0.26 -17.74 -10.12
C PRO A 201 -0.66 -16.26 -10.21
N ASN A 202 -0.83 -15.74 -11.43
CA ASN A 202 -1.32 -14.37 -11.70
C ASN A 202 -2.71 -14.07 -11.10
N ASP A 203 -3.26 -15.01 -10.34
CA ASP A 203 -4.54 -14.96 -9.67
C ASP A 203 -4.35 -15.00 -8.15
N VAL A 204 -4.07 -13.86 -7.53
CA VAL A 204 -4.37 -13.69 -6.11
C VAL A 204 -5.88 -13.51 -6.00
N VAL A 205 -6.59 -14.63 -5.83
CA VAL A 205 -7.97 -14.59 -5.35
C VAL A 205 -7.91 -14.52 -3.83
N PHE A 206 -8.26 -13.37 -3.25
CA PHE A 206 -8.69 -13.36 -1.85
C PHE A 206 -10.02 -14.12 -1.80
N VAL A 207 -9.94 -15.44 -1.58
CA VAL A 207 -11.13 -16.25 -1.34
C VAL A 207 -11.51 -16.05 0.11
N ASP A 208 -12.40 -15.08 0.37
CA ASP A 208 -13.25 -15.15 1.55
C ASP A 208 -14.07 -16.44 1.42
N LYS A 209 -13.79 -17.42 2.28
CA LYS A 209 -14.43 -18.74 2.26
C LYS A 209 -15.92 -18.71 2.63
N GLN A 210 -16.54 -17.54 2.82
CA GLN A 210 -17.94 -17.46 3.26
C GLN A 210 -18.92 -16.73 2.33
N HIS A 211 -18.51 -16.18 1.18
CA HIS A 211 -19.48 -15.55 0.26
C HIS A 211 -19.37 -16.04 -1.18
N GLN A 212 -20.41 -16.75 -1.61
CA GLN A 212 -20.60 -17.17 -2.99
C GLN A 212 -20.74 -15.97 -3.93
N GLN A 213 -19.84 -15.92 -4.92
CA GLN A 213 -20.02 -15.40 -6.28
C GLN A 213 -20.64 -14.00 -6.45
N LEU A 214 -19.78 -12.98 -6.48
CA LEU A 214 -19.91 -11.92 -7.47
C LEU A 214 -18.91 -12.21 -8.59
N LEU A 215 -19.41 -12.70 -9.73
CA LEU A 215 -18.65 -12.84 -10.97
C LEU A 215 -18.29 -11.43 -11.51
N ILE A 216 -17.33 -10.78 -10.86
CA ILE A 216 -16.56 -9.71 -11.52
C ILE A 216 -15.73 -10.46 -12.56
N LYS A 217 -15.94 -10.18 -13.86
CA LYS A 217 -15.05 -10.65 -14.94
C LYS A 217 -13.61 -10.48 -14.44
N LYS A 218 -12.88 -11.60 -14.25
CA LYS A 218 -11.45 -11.60 -13.93
C LYS A 218 -10.75 -10.82 -15.03
N GLN A 219 -10.49 -9.54 -14.79
CA GLN A 219 -9.63 -8.77 -15.66
C GLN A 219 -8.22 -9.16 -15.24
N THR A 220 -7.64 -10.12 -15.96
CA THR A 220 -6.28 -10.59 -15.68
C THR A 220 -5.33 -9.43 -15.92
N LEU A 221 -4.78 -8.87 -14.84
CA LEU A 221 -3.78 -7.81 -14.91
C LEU A 221 -2.55 -8.36 -15.64
N LYS A 222 -2.18 -7.75 -16.76
CA LYS A 222 -0.98 -8.14 -17.50
C LYS A 222 0.24 -7.51 -16.87
N VAL A 223 1.10 -8.32 -16.27
CA VAL A 223 2.34 -7.86 -15.63
C VAL A 223 3.50 -8.01 -16.61
N TYR A 224 4.24 -6.93 -16.78
CA TYR A 224 5.52 -6.90 -17.48
C TYR A 224 6.57 -6.35 -16.53
N ALA A 225 7.73 -6.98 -16.44
CA ALA A 225 8.81 -6.49 -15.58
C ALA A 225 10.16 -6.64 -16.28
N ASN A 226 11.02 -5.65 -16.07
CA ASN A 226 12.41 -5.68 -16.48
C ASN A 226 13.28 -5.13 -15.35
N ILE A 227 13.63 -6.02 -14.44
CA ILE A 227 14.24 -5.67 -13.16
C ILE A 227 15.68 -6.17 -13.14
N ASN A 228 16.60 -5.27 -12.81
CA ASN A 228 17.96 -5.63 -12.47
C ASN A 228 18.06 -5.85 -10.95
N LEU A 229 18.31 -7.07 -10.52
CA LEU A 229 18.62 -7.41 -9.14
C LEU A 229 20.13 -7.40 -8.95
N VAL A 230 20.59 -6.70 -7.92
CA VAL A 230 22.01 -6.65 -7.56
C VAL A 230 22.16 -7.16 -6.14
N LEU A 231 22.87 -8.26 -5.98
CA LEU A 231 23.11 -8.88 -4.68
C LEU A 231 24.34 -8.25 -4.04
N GLY A 232 24.19 -7.82 -2.78
CA GLY A 232 25.30 -7.35 -1.95
C GLY A 232 26.08 -8.51 -1.33
N ASP A 233 27.09 -8.17 -0.55
CA ASP A 233 27.98 -9.18 0.05
C ASP A 233 27.37 -9.97 1.20
N GLN A 234 26.23 -9.56 1.73
CA GLN A 234 25.58 -10.17 2.91
C GLN A 234 24.29 -10.93 2.53
N VAL A 235 24.26 -11.55 1.35
CA VAL A 235 23.15 -12.38 0.90
C VAL A 235 23.53 -13.85 1.14
N MET A 236 22.88 -14.47 2.11
CA MET A 236 23.10 -15.86 2.50
C MET A 236 21.92 -16.72 2.12
N ILE A 237 22.19 -17.94 1.67
CA ILE A 237 21.20 -18.98 1.45
C ILE A 237 21.59 -20.22 2.26
N ASN A 238 20.60 -20.82 2.94
CA ASN A 238 20.73 -22.10 3.59
C ASN A 238 19.61 -23.02 3.12
N ALA A 239 19.94 -23.96 2.24
CA ALA A 239 18.99 -24.92 1.68
C ALA A 239 19.66 -26.29 1.51
N PHE A 240 18.95 -27.37 1.83
CA PHE A 240 19.45 -28.75 1.68
C PHE A 240 20.80 -29.02 2.36
N ASN A 241 21.02 -28.48 3.56
CA ASN A 241 22.29 -28.55 4.28
C ASN A 241 23.48 -27.90 3.54
N ILE A 242 23.19 -27.04 2.55
CA ILE A 242 24.17 -26.22 1.86
C ILE A 242 23.99 -24.79 2.35
N GLU A 243 25.03 -24.27 2.99
CA GLU A 243 25.15 -22.86 3.31
C GLU A 243 26.05 -22.18 2.28
N GLY A 244 25.56 -21.09 1.71
CA GLY A 244 26.27 -20.37 0.65
C GLY A 244 26.03 -18.88 0.70
N ARG A 245 27.01 -18.14 0.19
CA ARG A 245 26.89 -16.70 -0.05
C ARG A 245 26.55 -16.47 -1.51
N LEU A 246 25.43 -15.78 -1.76
CA LEU A 246 25.04 -15.35 -3.10
C LEU A 246 25.62 -13.97 -3.37
N ASN A 247 26.18 -13.77 -4.55
CA ASN A 247 26.63 -12.48 -5.04
C ASN A 247 26.33 -12.38 -6.54
N GLY A 248 26.60 -11.24 -7.14
CA GLY A 248 26.40 -11.01 -8.55
C GLY A 248 25.11 -10.26 -8.88
N GLN A 249 24.68 -10.38 -10.13
CA GLN A 249 23.56 -9.64 -10.67
C GLN A 249 22.65 -10.53 -11.50
N MET A 250 21.36 -10.31 -11.38
CA MET A 250 20.34 -11.07 -12.09
C MET A 250 19.35 -10.13 -12.74
N ARG A 251 19.14 -10.30 -14.04
CA ARG A 251 18.09 -9.64 -14.78
C ARG A 251 16.86 -10.54 -14.80
N ILE A 252 15.78 -10.04 -14.24
CA ILE A 252 14.45 -10.65 -14.32
C ILE A 252 13.67 -9.96 -15.43
N TYR A 253 13.16 -10.76 -16.36
CA TYR A 253 12.20 -10.35 -17.35
C TYR A 253 10.91 -11.14 -17.18
N GLU A 254 9.82 -10.42 -16.90
CA GLU A 254 8.47 -10.94 -16.72
C GLU A 254 7.57 -10.46 -17.87
N ASN A 255 6.75 -11.36 -18.38
CA ASN A 255 5.58 -11.02 -19.19
C ASN A 255 4.43 -12.00 -18.83
N PRO A 256 3.18 -11.74 -19.23
CA PRO A 256 2.03 -12.53 -18.78
C PRO A 256 2.10 -14.04 -19.06
N ASN A 257 2.96 -14.48 -19.98
CA ASN A 257 3.07 -15.89 -20.38
C ASN A 257 4.37 -16.55 -19.92
N ASN A 258 5.38 -15.79 -19.49
CA ASN A 258 6.69 -16.33 -19.19
C ASN A 258 7.51 -15.43 -18.26
N THR A 259 8.19 -16.06 -17.32
CA THR A 259 9.20 -15.47 -16.45
C THR A 259 10.57 -15.99 -16.85
N THR A 260 11.53 -15.10 -17.07
CA THR A 260 12.93 -15.48 -17.31
C THR A 260 13.83 -14.74 -16.33
N ALA A 261 14.81 -15.45 -15.79
CA ALA A 261 15.85 -14.89 -14.96
C ALA A 261 17.20 -15.31 -15.55
N SER A 262 18.10 -14.35 -15.72
CA SER A 262 19.45 -14.59 -16.24
C SER A 262 20.43 -13.73 -15.47
N GLY A 263 21.57 -14.28 -15.08
CA GLY A 263 22.50 -13.57 -14.21
C GLY A 263 23.85 -14.27 -14.14
N ALA A 264 24.80 -13.57 -13.54
CA ALA A 264 26.15 -14.04 -13.25
C ALA A 264 26.57 -13.56 -11.86
#